data_AF-A0A4R3XM63-F1
#
_entry.id   AF-A0A4R3XM63-F1
#
_cell.length_a   1.000
_cell.length_b   1.000
_cell.length_c   1.000
_cell.angle_alpha   90.00
_cell.angle_beta   90.00
_cell.angle_gamma   90.00
#
_symmetry.space_group_name_H-M   'P 1'
#
loop_
_entity.id
_entity.type
_entity.pdbx_description
1 polymer ?
#
loop_
_entity_poly.entity_id
_entity_poly.type
_entity_poly.pdbx_seq_one_letter_code
_entity_poly.pdbx_strand_id
1 'polypeptide(L)' 'MALTVCPECDGKVSDKAFACPACGYPLGQQTGGSAWPAVLGGVAGTYISAQALVTIIVGSIMFIAFAAIMIVAVLSS' A
#
# COMPACT_ATOMS: atom_id res chain seq x y z
N MET A 1 12.99 35.77 -11.26
CA MET A 1 11.63 35.22 -11.37
C MET A 1 11.59 34.49 -12.71
N ALA A 2 11.58 33.16 -12.73
CA ALA A 2 11.85 32.36 -13.93
C ALA A 2 10.57 31.67 -14.41
N LEU A 3 9.73 32.39 -15.15
CA LEU A 3 8.54 31.82 -15.76
C LEU A 3 8.96 30.72 -16.76
N THR A 4 8.59 29.47 -16.49
CA THR A 4 8.80 28.35 -17.41
C THR A 4 7.64 28.29 -18.41
N VAL A 5 7.93 27.86 -19.63
CA VAL A 5 6.90 27.67 -20.65
C VAL A 5 6.33 26.27 -20.49
N CYS A 6 5.02 26.15 -20.36
CA CYS A 6 4.35 24.86 -20.35
C CYS A 6 4.45 24.22 -21.76
N PRO A 7 5.00 23.00 -21.91
CA PRO A 7 5.21 22.38 -23.22
C PRO A 7 3.91 21.98 -23.94
N GLU A 8 2.77 22.00 -23.26
CA GLU A 8 1.47 21.59 -23.81
C GLU A 8 0.60 22.76 -24.28
N CYS A 9 0.75 23.94 -23.68
CA CYS A 9 -0.12 25.08 -23.97
C CYS A 9 0.65 26.37 -24.26
N ASP A 10 1.98 26.30 -24.36
CA ASP A 10 2.91 27.42 -24.47
C ASP A 10 2.67 28.56 -23.46
N GLY A 11 1.95 28.23 -22.37
CA GLY A 11 1.56 29.15 -21.33
C GLY A 11 2.74 29.47 -20.44
N LYS A 12 2.91 30.75 -20.08
CA LYS A 12 3.92 31.16 -19.09
C LYS A 12 3.44 30.80 -17.70
N VAL A 13 4.14 29.89 -17.05
CA VAL A 13 3.80 29.35 -15.73
C VAL A 13 4.95 29.56 -14.76
N SER A 14 4.61 29.74 -13.49
CA SER A 14 5.62 29.92 -12.46
C SER A 14 6.39 28.61 -12.27
N ASP A 15 7.71 28.70 -12.16
CA ASP A 15 8.65 27.61 -11.87
C ASP A 15 8.31 26.82 -10.57
N LYS A 16 7.42 27.37 -9.73
CA LYS A 16 6.93 26.75 -8.49
C LYS A 16 5.52 26.12 -8.62
N ALA A 17 4.87 26.22 -9.77
CA ALA A 17 3.51 25.74 -9.95
C ALA A 17 3.46 24.20 -10.05
N PHE A 18 2.64 23.57 -9.20
CA PHE A 18 2.45 22.11 -9.19
C PHE A 18 1.78 21.59 -10.48
N ALA A 19 0.89 22.39 -11.06
CA ALA A 19 0.24 22.13 -12.34
C ALA A 19 0.06 23.44 -13.11
N CYS A 20 0.03 23.34 -14.43
CA CYS A 20 -0.31 24.46 -15.31
C CYS A 20 -1.78 24.84 -15.10
N PRO A 21 -2.10 26.08 -14.67
CA PRO A 21 -3.49 26.51 -14.47
C PRO A 21 -4.26 26.69 -15.79
N ALA A 22 -3.57 26.74 -16.93
CA ALA A 22 -4.19 26.93 -18.24
C ALA A 22 -4.67 25.60 -18.88
N CYS A 23 -3.88 24.53 -18.77
CA CYS A 23 -4.20 23.23 -19.39
C CYS A 23 -4.33 22.07 -18.39
N GLY A 24 -3.94 22.24 -17.13
CA GLY A 24 -3.94 21.19 -16.12
C GLY A 24 -2.71 20.27 -16.14
N TYR A 25 -1.72 20.52 -17.02
CA TYR A 25 -0.53 19.67 -17.12
C TYR A 25 0.32 19.72 -15.82
N PRO A 26 0.69 18.58 -15.22
CA PRO A 26 1.45 18.55 -13.97
C PRO A 26 2.91 18.95 -14.21
N LEU A 27 3.31 20.12 -13.70
CA LEU A 27 4.65 20.69 -13.86
C LEU A 27 5.53 20.48 -12.61
N GLY A 28 4.93 20.05 -11.49
CA GLY A 28 5.60 19.84 -10.20
C GLY A 28 6.52 18.63 -10.11
N GLN A 29 6.85 17.97 -11.23
CA GLN A 29 7.64 16.74 -11.25
C GLN A 29 9.06 16.99 -11.76
N GLN A 30 9.80 17.89 -11.10
CA GLN A 30 11.22 18.11 -11.40
C GLN A 30 12.08 18.16 -10.14
N THR A 31 11.88 17.26 -9.18
CA THR A 31 12.95 16.80 -8.27
C THR A 31 12.57 15.41 -7.75
N GLY A 32 13.49 14.45 -7.93
CA GLY A 32 13.26 13.02 -7.81
C GLY A 32 12.71 12.56 -6.46
N GLY A 33 11.87 11.53 -6.53
CA GLY A 33 11.27 10.88 -5.37
C GLY A 33 9.86 10.46 -5.73
N SER A 34 9.74 9.25 -6.26
CA SER A 34 8.48 8.51 -6.40
C SER A 34 7.53 8.83 -5.23
N ALA A 35 6.35 9.38 -5.50
CA ALA A 35 5.26 9.49 -4.53
C ALA A 35 4.55 8.12 -4.29
N TRP A 36 4.96 7.09 -5.04
CA TRP A 36 4.49 5.70 -4.92
C TRP A 36 4.81 4.95 -3.60
N PRO A 37 5.93 5.18 -2.87
CA PRO A 37 6.28 4.40 -1.69
C PRO A 37 5.29 4.55 -0.54
N ALA A 38 4.66 5.73 -0.41
CA ALA A 38 3.68 5.97 0.65
C ALA A 38 2.36 5.19 0.43
N VAL A 39 1.94 5.03 -0.84
CA VAL A 39 0.70 4.31 -1.18
C VAL A 39 0.91 2.79 -1.15
N LEU A 40 2.06 2.30 -1.63
CA LEU A 40 2.41 0.87 -1.56
C LEU A 40 2.71 0.40 -0.13
N GLY A 41 3.30 1.25 0.71
CA GLY A 41 3.57 0.95 2.12
C GLY A 41 2.31 0.69 2.94
N GLY A 42 1.23 1.43 2.68
CA GLY A 42 -0.05 1.26 3.37
C GLY A 42 -0.75 -0.08 3.06
N VAL A 43 -0.69 -0.52 1.80
CA VAL A 43 -1.33 -1.78 1.37
C VAL A 43 -0.49 -3.00 1.75
N ALA A 44 0.84 -2.92 1.66
CA ALA A 44 1.72 -4.03 2.07
C ALA A 44 1.70 -4.28 3.59
N GLY A 45 1.59 -3.22 4.40
CA GLY A 45 1.54 -3.33 5.87
C GLY A 45 0.29 -4.05 6.39
N THR A 46 -0.87 -3.83 5.76
CA THR A 46 -2.13 -4.50 6.13
C THR A 46 -2.18 -5.96 5.67
N TYR A 47 -1.50 -6.29 4.56
CA TYR A 47 -1.43 -7.67 4.07
C TYR A 47 -0.57 -8.56 4.98
N ILE A 48 0.51 -8.02 5.56
CA ILE A 48 1.38 -8.75 6.52
C ILE A 48 0.67 -9.02 7.85
N SER A 49 -0.17 -8.11 8.35
CA SER A 49 -0.93 -8.35 9.58
C SER A 49 -2.05 -9.37 9.39
N ALA A 50 -2.74 -9.34 8.24
CA ALA A 50 -3.80 -10.29 7.93
C ALA A 50 -3.29 -11.73 7.83
N GLN A 51 -2.18 -11.96 7.11
CA GLN A 51 -1.62 -13.30 6.93
C GLN A 51 -1.11 -13.92 8.25
N ALA A 52 -0.49 -13.13 9.13
CA ALA A 52 -0.04 -13.61 10.45
C ALA A 52 -1.23 -13.99 11.36
N LEU A 53 -2.32 -13.22 11.32
CA LEU A 53 -3.52 -13.54 12.10
C LEU A 53 -4.17 -14.85 11.61
N VAL A 54 -4.25 -15.04 10.29
CA VAL A 54 -4.82 -16.24 9.68
C VAL A 54 -4.02 -17.49 10.05
N THR A 55 -2.68 -17.45 10.00
CA THR A 55 -1.85 -18.61 10.37
C THR A 55 -1.99 -18.98 11.84
N ILE A 56 -2.11 -18.00 12.75
CA ILE A 56 -2.35 -18.24 14.18
C ILE A 56 -3.71 -18.89 14.41
N ILE A 57 -4.77 -18.40 13.76
CA ILE A 57 -6.13 -18.95 13.90
C ILE A 57 -6.18 -20.39 13.39
N VAL A 58 -5.68 -20.64 12.18
CA VAL A 58 -5.66 -21.98 11.57
C VAL A 58 -4.83 -22.94 12.41
N GLY A 59 -3.66 -22.51 12.90
CA GLY A 59 -2.82 -23.32 13.79
C GLY A 59 -3.54 -23.67 15.10
N SER A 60 -4.24 -22.71 15.71
CA SER A 60 -5.00 -22.94 16.94
C SER A 60 -6.14 -23.94 16.73
N ILE A 61 -6.90 -23.81 15.64
CA ILE A 61 -8.01 -24.74 15.31
C ILE A 61 -7.47 -26.15 15.08
N MET A 62 -6.38 -26.29 14.31
CA MET A 62 -5.81 -27.59 13.98
C MET A 62 -5.26 -28.30 15.23
N PHE A 63 -4.65 -27.54 16.15
CA PHE A 63 -4.16 -28.07 17.42
C PHE A 63 -5.30 -28.52 18.35
N ILE A 64 -6.35 -27.71 18.49
CA ILE A 64 -7.53 -28.05 19.31
C ILE A 64 -8.22 -29.30 18.77
N ALA A 65 -8.39 -29.40 17.45
CA ALA A 65 -8.98 -30.57 16.81
C ALA A 65 -8.15 -31.83 17.08
N PHE A 66 -6.82 -31.77 16.94
CA PHE A 66 -5.94 -32.90 17.19
C PHE A 66 -5.99 -33.35 18.66
N ALA A 67 -5.95 -32.41 19.60
CA ALA A 67 -6.06 -32.71 21.02
C ALA A 67 -7.41 -33.38 21.36
N ALA A 68 -8.52 -32.86 20.82
CA ALA A 68 -9.85 -33.43 21.03
C ALA A 68 -9.94 -34.87 20.50
N ILE A 69 -9.41 -35.15 19.31
CA ILE A 69 -9.40 -36.49 18.71
C ILE A 69 -8.63 -37.48 19.60
N MET A 70 -7.45 -37.09 20.09
CA MET A 70 -6.64 -37.95 20.96
C MET A 70 -7.33 -38.26 22.29
N ILE A 71 -7.99 -37.28 22.90
CA ILE A 71 -8.75 -37.47 24.14
C ILE A 71 -9.91 -38.45 23.92
N VAL A 72 -10.68 -38.28 22.84
CA VAL A 72 -11.79 -39.16 22.50
C VAL A 72 -11.29 -40.58 22.24
N ALA A 73 -10.18 -40.74 21.52
CA ALA A 73 -9.59 -42.05 21.24
C ALA A 73 -9.21 -42.80 22.53
N VAL A 74 -8.61 -42.10 23.51
CA VAL A 74 -8.24 -42.68 24.82
C VAL A 74 -9.46 -43.06 25.65
N LEU A 75 -10.55 -42.28 25.59
CA LEU A 75 -11.79 -42.62 26.30
C LEU A 75 -12.55 -43.79 25.67
N SER A 76 -12.32 -44.05 24.37
CA SER A 76 -12.95 -45.15 23.64
C SER A 76 -12.19 -46.49 23.72
N SER A 77 -10.97 -46.50 24.27
CA SER A 77 -10.15 -47.69 24.50
C SER A 77 -10.29 -48.21 25.93
#